data_AF-A0A2M6X894-F1
#
_entry.id   AF-A0A2M6X894-F1
#
_cell.length_a   1.000
_cell.length_b   1.000
_cell.length_c   1.000
_cell.angle_alpha   90.00
_cell.angle_beta   90.00
_cell.angle_gamma   90.00
#
_symmetry.space_group_name_H-M   'P 1'
#
loop_
_entity.id
_entity.type
_entity.pdbx_description
1 polymer ?
#
loop_
_entity_poly.entity_id
_entity_poly.type
_entity_poly.pdbx_seq_one_letter_code
_entity_poly.pdbx_strand_id
1 'polypeptide(L)'
;MKVIKPRMIFAAFVALLLCSCSSFDRAKANQEVKETLGMTNPDWNEAKTDYLKKTQTRLQDIERNLSQLKASPVRPGVDASDATEATTEAQEAAREVREELAELRGTGADKWVDEKAEFQTTFNVLESKYSTARTFYR
;
A
#
# COMPACT_ATOMS: atom_id res chain seq x y z
N MET A 1 2.35 48.75 -38.26
CA MET A 1 2.95 49.22 -36.99
C MET A 1 2.69 48.17 -35.91
N LYS A 2 3.75 47.60 -35.33
CA LYS A 2 3.73 46.89 -34.03
C LYS A 2 3.76 47.92 -32.90
N VAL A 3 3.27 47.53 -31.72
CA VAL A 3 3.76 47.83 -30.33
C VAL A 3 2.55 48.01 -29.39
N ILE A 4 2.43 47.53 -28.15
CA ILE A 4 3.09 46.57 -27.22
C ILE A 4 2.02 46.35 -26.11
N LYS A 5 1.97 45.15 -25.50
CA LYS A 5 1.13 44.80 -24.33
C LYS A 5 1.54 45.60 -23.06
N PRO A 6 0.69 45.59 -22.02
CA PRO A 6 1.20 44.98 -20.79
C PRO A 6 0.23 44.03 -20.09
N ARG A 7 0.85 43.01 -19.53
CA ARG A 7 0.34 41.98 -18.64
C ARG A 7 0.17 42.55 -17.21
N MET A 8 -0.60 41.80 -16.41
CA MET A 8 -0.59 41.72 -14.93
C MET A 8 -1.39 42.77 -14.14
N ILE A 9 -2.63 42.41 -13.80
CA ILE A 9 -3.20 42.48 -12.44
C ILE A 9 -4.08 41.21 -12.31
N PHE A 10 -3.51 40.03 -12.09
CA PHE A 10 -3.36 39.39 -10.77
C PHE A 10 -4.53 39.59 -9.80
N ALA A 11 -5.25 38.48 -9.58
CA ALA A 11 -5.66 38.03 -8.26
C ALA A 11 -6.55 38.96 -7.42
N ALA A 12 -7.85 39.04 -7.72
CA ALA A 12 -8.83 39.50 -6.72
C ALA A 12 -10.28 39.03 -6.96
N PHE A 13 -10.54 38.02 -7.79
CA PHE A 13 -11.91 37.55 -8.02
C PHE A 13 -12.08 36.03 -8.04
N VAL A 14 -11.10 35.32 -7.48
CA VAL A 14 -11.11 33.85 -7.33
C VAL A 14 -11.43 33.43 -5.88
N ALA A 15 -11.55 34.37 -4.95
CA ALA A 15 -11.68 34.09 -3.52
C ALA A 15 -13.11 34.23 -2.94
N LEU A 16 -14.15 34.45 -3.76
CA LEU A 16 -15.47 34.80 -3.22
C LEU A 16 -16.65 34.14 -3.95
N LEU A 17 -16.51 32.85 -4.25
CA LEU A 17 -17.63 31.95 -4.55
C LEU A 17 -17.37 30.50 -4.08
N LEU A 18 -16.66 30.38 -2.96
CA LEU A 18 -16.61 29.18 -2.12
C LEU A 18 -17.87 29.13 -1.24
N CYS A 19 -19.02 28.78 -1.81
CA CYS A 19 -20.18 28.31 -1.03
C CYS A 19 -21.24 27.61 -1.89
N SER A 20 -20.82 26.66 -2.73
CA SER A 20 -21.71 25.67 -3.34
C SER A 20 -20.95 24.36 -3.55
N CYS A 21 -20.41 23.85 -2.44
CA CYS A 21 -19.91 22.49 -2.34
C CYS A 21 -21.11 21.52 -2.29
N SER A 22 -21.24 20.65 -3.28
CA SER A 22 -21.44 19.22 -3.06
C SER A 22 -21.66 18.51 -4.39
N SER A 23 -20.95 17.41 -4.59
CA SER A 23 -21.15 16.36 -5.61
C SER A 23 -20.67 16.58 -7.06
N PHE A 24 -20.62 17.79 -7.63
CA PHE A 24 -20.27 17.91 -9.05
C PHE A 24 -18.75 17.95 -9.36
N ASP A 25 -17.93 18.59 -8.51
CA ASP A 25 -16.47 18.68 -8.76
C ASP A 25 -15.70 17.39 -8.44
N ARG A 26 -16.23 16.51 -7.57
CA ARG A 26 -15.57 15.23 -7.25
C ARG A 26 -15.55 14.28 -8.44
N ALA A 27 -16.59 14.31 -9.27
CA ALA A 27 -16.67 13.52 -10.49
C ALA A 27 -15.68 14.01 -11.56
N LYS A 28 -15.48 15.33 -11.65
CA LYS A 28 -14.58 15.95 -12.63
C LYS A 28 -13.11 15.83 -12.24
N ALA A 29 -12.78 15.97 -10.95
CA ALA A 29 -11.45 15.66 -10.42
C ALA A 29 -11.08 14.18 -10.64
N ASN A 30 -12.03 13.26 -10.48
CA ASN A 30 -11.83 11.84 -10.80
C ASN A 30 -11.67 11.55 -12.31
N GLN A 31 -12.12 12.46 -13.18
CA GLN A 31 -12.01 12.31 -14.63
C GLN A 31 -10.68 12.89 -15.15
N GLU A 32 -10.20 14.00 -14.55
CA GLU A 32 -8.89 14.58 -14.87
C GLU A 32 -7.72 13.73 -14.33
N VAL A 33 -7.89 13.04 -13.19
CA VAL A 33 -6.91 12.04 -12.72
C VAL A 33 -6.82 10.83 -13.68
N LYS A 34 -7.95 10.42 -14.29
CA LYS A 34 -7.97 9.33 -15.29
C LYS A 34 -7.22 9.70 -16.57
N GLU A 35 -7.25 10.96 -16.99
CA GLU A 35 -6.52 11.42 -18.17
C GLU A 35 -5.03 11.68 -17.90
N THR A 36 -4.67 12.08 -16.67
CA THR A 36 -3.28 12.39 -16.30
C THR A 36 -2.44 11.12 -16.02
N LEU A 37 -3.07 9.98 -15.71
CA LEU A 37 -2.39 8.71 -15.46
C LEU A 37 -2.21 7.82 -16.69
N GLY A 38 -2.77 8.16 -17.85
CA GLY A 38 -2.56 7.41 -19.10
C GLY A 38 -2.97 5.93 -19.08
N MET A 39 -3.62 5.45 -18.02
CA MET A 39 -4.07 4.08 -17.88
C MET A 39 -5.52 3.98 -18.34
N THR A 40 -5.71 3.42 -19.53
CA THR A 40 -7.05 3.02 -19.97
C THR A 40 -7.62 2.00 -18.97
N ASN A 41 -8.90 2.14 -18.64
CA ASN A 41 -9.67 1.40 -17.62
C ASN A 41 -9.47 -0.15 -17.54
N PRO A 42 -9.08 -0.90 -18.59
CA PRO A 42 -8.71 -2.32 -18.42
C PRO A 42 -7.38 -2.56 -17.68
N ASP A 43 -6.40 -1.65 -17.77
CA ASP A 43 -5.02 -1.86 -17.30
C ASP A 43 -4.91 -1.88 -15.77
N TRP A 44 -5.66 -1.01 -15.07
CA TRP A 44 -5.57 -0.94 -13.61
C TRP A 44 -6.15 -2.18 -12.91
N ASN A 45 -7.19 -2.82 -13.46
CA ASN A 45 -7.76 -4.04 -12.89
C ASN A 45 -6.78 -5.21 -12.98
N GLU A 46 -6.07 -5.31 -14.11
CA GLU A 46 -5.02 -6.31 -14.30
C GLU A 46 -3.85 -6.06 -13.34
N ALA A 47 -3.35 -4.82 -13.26
CA ALA A 47 -2.28 -4.44 -12.34
C ALA A 47 -2.65 -4.67 -10.86
N LYS A 48 -3.88 -4.33 -10.46
CA LYS A 48 -4.41 -4.62 -9.12
C LYS A 48 -4.43 -6.12 -8.86
N THR A 49 -4.97 -6.90 -9.79
CA THR A 49 -5.08 -8.36 -9.66
C THR A 49 -3.71 -9.02 -9.55
N ASP A 50 -2.75 -8.61 -10.38
CA ASP A 50 -1.37 -9.10 -10.34
C ASP A 50 -0.69 -8.78 -9.00
N TYR A 51 -0.81 -7.53 -8.53
CA TYR A 51 -0.29 -7.14 -7.23
C TYR A 51 -0.87 -7.99 -6.09
N LEU A 52 -2.20 -8.09 -6.01
CA LEU A 52 -2.87 -8.87 -4.96
C LEU A 52 -2.47 -10.34 -4.99
N LYS A 53 -2.28 -10.93 -6.18
CA LYS A 53 -1.84 -12.32 -6.34
C LYS A 53 -0.39 -12.52 -5.89
N LYS A 54 0.52 -11.62 -6.28
CA LYS A 54 1.93 -11.67 -5.86
C LYS A 54 2.06 -11.55 -4.35
N THR A 55 1.36 -10.58 -3.77
CA THR A 55 1.32 -10.35 -2.32
C THR A 55 0.75 -11.54 -1.58
N GLN A 56 -0.38 -12.11 -2.03
CA GLN A 56 -0.96 -13.32 -1.43
C GLN A 56 0.01 -14.50 -1.47
N THR A 57 0.69 -14.71 -2.59
CA THR A 57 1.67 -15.78 -2.75
C THR A 57 2.83 -15.59 -1.78
N ARG A 58 3.34 -14.36 -1.67
CA ARG A 58 4.44 -14.03 -0.77
C ARG A 58 4.06 -14.21 0.70
N LEU A 59 2.86 -13.78 1.09
CA LEU A 59 2.32 -13.99 2.43
C LEU A 59 2.24 -15.48 2.78
N GLN A 60 1.71 -16.31 1.88
CA GLN A 60 1.65 -17.76 2.07
C GLN A 60 3.04 -18.39 2.24
N ASP A 61 4.02 -17.94 1.46
CA ASP A 61 5.41 -18.39 1.61
C ASP A 61 5.99 -18.00 2.98
N ILE A 62 5.73 -16.78 3.46
CA ILE A 62 6.17 -16.35 4.79
C ILE A 62 5.53 -17.21 5.88
N GLU A 63 4.21 -17.43 5.83
CA GLU A 63 3.47 -18.22 6.81
C GLU A 63 3.96 -19.68 6.86
N ARG A 64 4.19 -20.29 5.69
CA ARG A 64 4.78 -21.63 5.58
C ARG A 64 6.16 -21.67 6.23
N ASN A 65 7.03 -20.70 5.90
CA ASN A 65 8.39 -20.66 6.43
C ASN A 65 8.40 -20.41 7.95
N LEU A 66 7.57 -19.49 8.47
CA LEU A 66 7.42 -19.27 9.91
C LEU A 66 7.00 -20.56 10.65
N SER A 67 6.11 -21.35 10.04
CA SER A 67 5.70 -22.65 10.58
C SER A 67 6.86 -23.65 10.62
N GLN A 68 7.74 -23.62 9.60
CA GLN A 68 8.94 -24.46 9.57
C GLN A 68 10.02 -24.01 10.55
N LEU A 69 10.18 -22.70 10.78
CA LEU A 69 11.12 -22.16 11.76
C LEU A 69 10.83 -22.70 13.17
N LYS A 70 9.54 -22.79 13.56
CA LYS A 70 9.15 -23.38 14.86
C LYS A 70 9.58 -24.83 15.06
N ALA A 71 9.74 -25.59 13.98
CA ALA A 71 10.21 -26.97 14.02
C ALA A 71 11.74 -27.09 13.88
N SER A 72 12.43 -25.98 13.59
CA SER A 72 13.88 -25.96 13.36
C SER A 72 14.62 -25.69 14.67
N PRO A 73 15.80 -26.30 14.87
CA PRO A 73 16.63 -25.94 16.01
C PRO A 73 17.08 -24.49 15.90
N VAL A 74 17.04 -23.77 17.02
CA VAL A 74 17.61 -22.43 17.15
C VAL A 74 19.12 -22.51 16.97
N ARG A 75 19.73 -21.48 16.36
CA ARG A 75 21.18 -21.41 16.15
C ARG A 75 21.94 -21.46 17.48
N PRO A 76 23.11 -22.12 17.55
CA PRO A 76 23.94 -22.09 18.75
C PRO A 76 24.26 -20.66 19.21
N GLY A 77 24.17 -20.44 20.53
CA GLY A 77 24.45 -19.15 21.17
C GLY A 77 23.34 -18.10 21.06
N VAL A 78 22.18 -18.45 20.48
CA VAL A 78 20.96 -17.63 20.51
C VAL A 78 20.06 -18.12 21.63
N ASP A 79 19.41 -17.18 22.32
CA ASP A 79 18.40 -17.51 23.31
C ASP A 79 17.11 -18.02 22.64
N ALA A 80 16.62 -19.17 23.10
CA ALA A 80 15.44 -19.80 22.50
C ALA A 80 14.15 -18.99 22.75
N SER A 81 14.09 -18.21 23.83
CA SER A 81 12.96 -17.33 24.12
C SER A 81 12.90 -16.15 23.13
N ASP A 82 14.04 -15.48 22.87
CA ASP A 82 14.14 -14.42 21.85
C ASP A 82 13.71 -14.92 20.46
N ALA A 83 14.17 -16.12 20.08
CA ALA A 83 13.80 -16.74 18.81
C ALA A 83 12.30 -17.05 18.72
N THR A 84 11.70 -17.46 19.83
CA THR A 84 10.27 -17.77 19.94
C THR A 84 9.42 -16.50 19.88
N GLU A 85 9.83 -15.45 20.59
CA GLU A 85 9.18 -14.14 20.59
C GLU A 85 9.17 -13.55 19.19
N ALA A 86 10.33 -13.46 18.53
CA ALA A 86 10.43 -12.93 17.18
C ALA A 86 9.59 -13.71 16.15
N THR A 87 9.52 -15.04 16.30
CA THR A 87 8.67 -15.87 15.44
C THR A 87 7.18 -15.61 15.71
N THR A 88 6.80 -15.38 16.96
CA THR A 88 5.42 -15.07 17.35
C THR A 88 4.99 -13.71 16.84
N GLU A 89 5.82 -12.67 17.00
CA GLU A 89 5.55 -11.34 16.46
C GLU A 89 5.38 -11.36 14.93
N ALA A 90 6.23 -12.11 14.22
CA ALA A 90 6.11 -12.24 12.78
C ALA A 90 4.81 -12.96 12.36
N GLN A 91 4.32 -13.91 13.17
CA GLN A 91 3.04 -14.57 12.93
C GLN A 91 1.85 -13.65 13.18
N GLU A 92 1.90 -12.81 14.20
CA GLU A 92 0.86 -11.81 14.48
C GLU A 92 0.79 -10.77 13.35
N ALA A 93 1.94 -10.25 12.91
CA ALA A 93 2.01 -9.37 11.76
C ALA A 93 1.52 -10.04 10.46
N ALA A 94 1.77 -11.35 10.28
CA ALA A 94 1.25 -12.07 9.13
C ALA A 94 -0.29 -12.18 9.16
N ARG A 95 -0.88 -12.33 10.35
CA ARG A 95 -2.34 -12.33 10.53
C ARG A 95 -2.94 -10.98 10.16
N GLU A 96 -2.36 -9.89 10.66
CA GLU A 96 -2.77 -8.51 10.36
C GLU A 96 -2.71 -8.24 8.85
N VAL A 97 -1.58 -8.53 8.21
CA VAL A 97 -1.42 -8.38 6.76
C VAL A 97 -2.44 -9.22 5.97
N ARG A 98 -2.82 -10.40 6.47
CA ARG A 98 -3.84 -11.23 5.81
C ARG A 98 -5.22 -10.56 5.83
N GLU A 99 -5.57 -9.95 6.95
CA GLU A 99 -6.82 -9.21 7.14
C GLU A 99 -6.84 -7.98 6.24
N GLU A 100 -5.79 -7.14 6.28
CA GLU A 100 -5.68 -5.97 5.40
C GLU A 100 -5.66 -6.34 3.91
N LEU A 101 -5.03 -7.45 3.53
CA LEU A 101 -5.03 -7.91 2.14
C LEU A 101 -6.45 -8.29 1.67
N ALA A 102 -7.28 -8.79 2.58
CA ALA A 102 -8.69 -9.08 2.28
C ALA A 102 -9.49 -7.78 2.07
N GLU A 103 -9.22 -6.75 2.86
CA GLU A 103 -9.82 -5.42 2.70
C GLU A 103 -9.38 -4.76 1.39
N LEU A 104 -8.07 -4.80 1.09
CA LEU A 104 -7.46 -4.22 -0.11
C LEU A 104 -8.03 -4.83 -1.41
N ARG A 105 -8.53 -6.07 -1.37
CA ARG A 105 -9.25 -6.67 -2.51
C ARG A 105 -10.53 -5.91 -2.85
N GLY A 106 -11.23 -5.39 -1.85
CA GLY A 106 -12.49 -4.65 -1.99
C GLY A 106 -12.30 -3.20 -2.47
N THR A 107 -11.10 -2.66 -2.41
CA THR A 107 -10.79 -1.25 -2.70
C THR A 107 -11.14 -0.82 -4.12
N GLY A 108 -11.85 0.30 -4.26
CA GLY A 108 -12.14 0.93 -5.54
C GLY A 108 -10.93 1.65 -6.15
N ALA A 109 -10.96 1.92 -7.45
CA ALA A 109 -9.88 2.60 -8.15
C ALA A 109 -9.55 4.00 -7.56
N ASP A 110 -10.54 4.68 -6.98
CA ASP A 110 -10.44 6.01 -6.39
C ASP A 110 -9.60 6.05 -5.10
N LYS A 111 -9.46 4.92 -4.40
CA LYS A 111 -8.69 4.81 -3.15
C LYS A 111 -7.49 3.87 -3.25
N TRP A 112 -7.35 3.19 -4.39
CA TRP A 112 -6.37 2.12 -4.58
C TRP A 112 -4.94 2.56 -4.26
N VAL A 113 -4.53 3.74 -4.69
CA VAL A 113 -3.16 4.22 -4.50
C VAL A 113 -2.83 4.40 -3.02
N ASP A 114 -3.73 5.03 -2.26
CA ASP A 114 -3.53 5.34 -0.85
C ASP A 114 -3.61 4.07 0.00
N GLU A 115 -4.67 3.27 -0.16
CA GLU A 115 -4.85 2.04 0.61
C GLU A 115 -3.76 1.00 0.30
N LYS A 116 -3.27 0.94 -0.95
CA LYS A 116 -2.12 0.10 -1.31
C LYS A 116 -0.84 0.58 -0.61
N ALA A 117 -0.62 1.89 -0.49
CA ALA A 117 0.57 2.43 0.15
C ALA A 117 0.58 2.16 1.67
N GLU A 118 -0.58 2.30 2.31
CA GLU A 118 -0.79 1.93 3.71
C GLU A 118 -0.53 0.44 3.92
N PHE A 119 -1.20 -0.42 3.14
CA PHE A 119 -0.98 -1.86 3.16
C PHE A 119 0.50 -2.23 2.95
N GLN A 120 1.19 -1.58 2.00
CA GLN A 120 2.60 -1.85 1.74
C GLN A 120 3.49 -1.52 2.95
N THR A 121 3.10 -0.54 3.76
CA THR A 121 3.81 -0.21 5.01
C THR A 121 3.67 -1.36 6.00
N THR A 122 2.46 -1.86 6.23
CA THR A 122 2.22 -3.03 7.10
C THR A 122 2.94 -4.27 6.57
N PHE A 123 2.89 -4.51 5.26
CA PHE A 123 3.58 -5.62 4.62
C PHE A 123 5.11 -5.57 4.81
N ASN A 124 5.71 -4.38 4.73
CA ASN A 124 7.14 -4.19 4.97
C ASN A 124 7.52 -4.45 6.44
N VAL A 125 6.65 -4.13 7.39
CA VAL A 125 6.84 -4.47 8.80
C VAL A 125 6.85 -5.99 8.98
N LEU A 126 5.93 -6.72 8.35
CA LEU A 126 5.95 -8.17 8.33
C LEU A 126 7.26 -8.74 7.75
N GLU A 127 7.70 -8.25 6.59
CA GLU A 127 8.96 -8.70 5.96
C GLU A 127 10.17 -8.48 6.89
N SER A 128 10.21 -7.34 7.58
CA SER A 128 11.24 -7.02 8.56
C SER A 128 11.21 -8.01 9.74
N LYS A 129 10.04 -8.22 10.35
CA LYS A 129 9.85 -9.18 11.46
C LYS A 129 10.19 -10.60 11.05
N TYR A 130 9.76 -11.04 9.87
CA TYR A 130 10.10 -12.34 9.31
C TYR A 130 11.62 -12.49 9.10
N SER A 131 12.28 -11.44 8.58
CA SER A 131 13.73 -11.43 8.41
C SER A 131 14.44 -11.59 9.75
N THR A 132 14.02 -10.86 10.78
CA THR A 132 14.54 -10.97 12.16
C THR A 132 14.33 -12.37 12.72
N ALA A 133 13.11 -12.92 12.63
CA ALA A 133 12.86 -14.29 13.10
C ALA A 133 13.80 -15.30 12.43
N ARG A 134 14.02 -15.16 11.12
CA ARG A 134 14.86 -16.06 10.32
C ARG A 134 16.35 -16.01 10.67
N THR A 135 16.88 -14.91 11.22
CA THR A 135 18.31 -14.85 11.63
C THR A 135 18.62 -15.71 12.84
N PHE A 136 17.61 -16.04 13.67
CA PHE A 136 17.79 -16.89 14.85
C PHE A 136 17.92 -18.38 14.53
N TYR A 137 17.49 -18.83 13.34
CA TYR A 137 17.50 -20.25 12.94
C TYR A 137 18.48 -20.56 11.80
N ARG A 138 19.28 -19.58 11.36
CA ARG A 138 20.27 -19.71 10.29
C ARG A 138 21.68 -19.47 10.81
#